data_AF-A0A4Q7RYR5-F1
#
_entry.id   AF-A0A4Q7RYR5-F1
#
_cell.length_a   1.000
_cell.length_b   1.000
_cell.length_c   1.000
_cell.angle_alpha   90.00
_cell.angle_beta   90.00
_cell.angle_gamma   90.00
#
_symmetry.space_group_name_H-M   'P 1'
#
loop_
_entity.id
_entity.type
_entity.pdbx_description
1 polymer ?
#
loop_
_entity_poly.entity_id
_entity_poly.type
_entity_poly.pdbx_seq_one_letter_code
_entity_poly.pdbx_strand_id
1 'polypeptide(L)'
;MSLPSLQLALQLDRADVFGSLEWVLANARRTGLSLQTMQFDASRANAVRLVCEAPMVELLQLFVRRVAHGVDLEIVDAEFSEDVDTLDDAAQEAAALAA
;
A
#
# COMPACT_ATOMS: atom_id res chain seq x y z
N MET A 1 14.08 11.03 13.51
CA MET A 1 13.66 9.70 13.03
C MET A 1 12.78 9.94 11.82
N SER A 2 13.08 9.32 10.68
CA SER A 2 12.17 9.30 9.53
C SER A 2 10.93 8.48 9.90
N LEU A 3 9.77 8.89 9.40
CA LEU A 3 8.57 8.05 9.50
C LEU A 3 8.74 6.82 8.60
N PRO A 4 8.19 5.65 8.98
CA PRO A 4 8.13 4.52 8.05
C PRO A 4 7.34 4.92 6.81
N SER A 5 7.79 4.42 5.67
CA SER A 5 7.21 4.74 4.37
C SER A 5 6.93 3.48 3.54
N LEU A 6 5.99 3.62 2.62
CA LEU A 6 5.60 2.61 1.65
C LEU A 6 5.68 3.24 0.25
N GLN A 7 6.48 2.63 -0.62
CA GLN A 7 6.42 2.86 -2.06
C GLN A 7 5.47 1.82 -2.66
N LEU A 8 4.42 2.28 -3.33
CA LEU A 8 3.38 1.41 -3.88
C LEU A 8 3.20 1.69 -5.37
N ALA A 9 3.40 0.68 -6.20
CA ALA A 9 3.09 0.72 -7.62
C ALA A 9 1.77 -0.01 -7.88
N LEU A 10 0.84 0.67 -8.54
CA LEU A 10 -0.49 0.17 -8.83
C LEU A 10 -0.77 0.22 -10.33
N GLN A 11 -1.49 -0.79 -10.80
CA GLN A 11 -2.16 -0.77 -12.09
C GLN A 11 -3.67 -0.60 -11.83
N LEU A 12 -4.17 0.61 -12.07
CA LEU A 12 -5.58 0.95 -11.90
C LEU A 12 -6.42 0.39 -13.04
N ASP A 13 -7.71 0.17 -12.81
CA ASP A 13 -8.65 -0.13 -13.88
C ASP A 13 -8.66 0.97 -14.96
N ARG A 14 -8.66 0.56 -16.22
CA ARG A 14 -8.69 1.49 -17.36
C ARG A 14 -10.08 2.07 -17.59
N ALA A 15 -11.14 1.36 -17.22
CA ALA A 15 -12.50 1.85 -17.42
C ALA A 15 -12.85 2.96 -16.41
N ASP A 16 -12.27 2.90 -15.20
CA ASP A 16 -12.43 3.96 -14.18
C ASP A 16 -11.13 4.24 -13.38
N VAL A 17 -10.18 4.91 -14.04
CA VAL A 17 -8.91 5.32 -13.40
C VAL A 17 -9.15 6.26 -12.21
N PHE A 18 -10.08 7.22 -12.35
CA PHE A 18 -10.31 8.22 -11.33
C PHE A 18 -11.03 7.64 -10.11
N GLY A 19 -12.04 6.81 -10.30
CA GLY A 19 -12.73 6.13 -9.19
C GLY A 19 -11.81 5.16 -8.46
N SER A 20 -10.99 4.39 -9.20
CA SER A 20 -9.98 3.51 -8.61
C SER A 20 -8.96 4.29 -7.77
N LEU A 21 -8.46 5.42 -8.30
CA LEU A 21 -7.53 6.27 -7.58
C LEU A 21 -8.18 6.93 -6.36
N GLU A 22 -9.39 7.48 -6.49
CA GLU A 22 -10.13 8.08 -5.37
C GLU A 22 -10.30 7.06 -4.25
N TRP A 23 -10.68 5.83 -4.59
CA TRP A 23 -10.83 4.76 -3.62
C TRP A 23 -9.52 4.45 -2.89
N VAL A 24 -8.39 4.37 -3.59
CA VAL A 24 -7.06 4.15 -2.99
C VAL A 24 -6.70 5.29 -2.05
N LEU A 25 -6.81 6.55 -2.50
CA LEU A 25 -6.46 7.73 -1.71
C LEU A 25 -7.39 7.89 -0.50
N ALA A 26 -8.68 7.58 -0.65
CA ALA A 26 -9.62 7.59 0.45
C ALA A 26 -9.28 6.50 1.48
N ASN A 27 -8.82 5.33 1.07
CA ASN A 27 -8.32 4.28 1.97
C ASN A 27 -7.03 4.70 2.68
N ALA A 28 -6.08 5.34 1.99
CA ALA A 28 -4.87 5.87 2.61
C ALA A 28 -5.23 6.86 3.73
N ARG A 29 -6.10 7.84 3.43
CA ARG A 29 -6.57 8.83 4.40
C ARG A 29 -7.31 8.20 5.58
N ARG A 30 -8.23 7.26 5.34
CA ARG A 30 -8.98 6.56 6.41
C ARG A 30 -8.09 5.68 7.29
N THR A 31 -6.97 5.22 6.76
CA THR A 31 -5.99 4.43 7.50
C THR A 31 -5.00 5.31 8.27
N GLY A 32 -5.04 6.64 8.06
CA GLY A 32 -4.17 7.59 8.75
C GLY A 32 -2.82 7.80 8.07
N LEU A 33 -2.70 7.49 6.78
CA LEU A 33 -1.49 7.73 6.01
C LEU A 33 -1.45 9.15 5.43
N SER A 34 -0.24 9.69 5.32
CA SER A 34 0.06 10.91 4.58
C SER A 34 0.63 10.54 3.21
N LEU A 35 0.04 11.07 2.14
CA LEU A 35 0.59 10.95 0.79
C LEU A 35 1.73 11.96 0.61
N GLN A 36 2.92 11.47 0.29
CA GLN A 36 4.10 12.31 0.06
C GLN A 36 4.29 12.62 -1.42
N THR A 37 4.21 11.58 -2.27
CA THR A 37 4.34 11.75 -3.71
C THR A 37 3.37 10.85 -4.46
N MET A 38 2.96 11.29 -5.64
CA MET A 38 2.15 10.52 -6.59
C MET A 38 2.65 10.82 -7.99
N GLN A 39 2.91 9.79 -8.77
CA GLN A 39 3.41 9.90 -10.14
C GLN A 39 2.65 8.95 -11.06
N PHE A 40 2.22 9.45 -12.22
CA PHE A 40 1.65 8.63 -13.28
C PHE A 40 2.70 8.27 -14.31
N ASP A 41 2.63 7.05 -14.85
CA ASP A 41 3.40 6.70 -16.03
C ASP A 41 2.79 7.37 -17.26
N ALA A 42 3.53 8.28 -17.89
CA ALA A 42 3.07 8.99 -19.09
C ALA A 42 2.79 8.07 -20.29
N SER A 43 3.42 6.89 -20.33
CA SER A 43 3.18 5.87 -21.36
C SER A 43 2.00 4.96 -21.05
N ARG A 44 1.57 4.91 -19.78
CA ARG A 44 0.47 4.06 -19.27
C ARG A 44 -0.36 4.86 -18.28
N ALA A 45 -1.35 5.58 -18.79
CA ALA A 45 -2.18 6.51 -18.00
C ALA A 45 -2.93 5.90 -16.81
N ASN A 46 -2.98 4.58 -16.68
CA ASN A 46 -3.57 3.85 -15.56
C ASN A 46 -2.52 3.20 -14.63
N ALA A 47 -1.23 3.44 -14.81
CA ALA A 47 -0.18 3.01 -13.89
C ALA A 47 0.26 4.19 -13.01
N VAL A 48 0.23 3.99 -11.69
CA VAL A 48 0.54 5.02 -10.70
C VAL A 48 1.54 4.49 -9.67
N ARG A 49 2.47 5.36 -9.26
CA ARG A 49 3.35 5.15 -8.12
C ARG A 49 3.00 6.15 -7.02
N LEU A 50 2.88 5.66 -5.79
CA LEU A 50 2.53 6.42 -4.61
C LEU A 50 3.61 6.22 -3.55
N VAL A 51 3.95 7.28 -2.83
CA VAL A 51 4.73 7.17 -1.59
C VAL A 51 3.87 7.67 -0.45
N CYS A 52 3.66 6.81 0.54
CA CYS A 52 2.88 7.12 1.72
C CYS A 52 3.74 6.95 2.97
N GLU A 53 3.47 7.77 3.98
CA GLU A 53 4.08 7.66 5.31
C GLU A 53 3.01 7.47 6.38
N ALA A 54 3.40 6.84 7.49
CA ALA A 54 2.55 6.70 8.66
C ALA A 54 3.36 6.79 9.96
N PRO A 55 2.73 7.07 11.11
CA PRO A 55 3.41 7.00 12.42
C PRO A 55 3.87 5.59 12.81
N MET A 56 3.26 4.55 12.22
CA MET A 56 3.42 3.14 12.59
C MET A 56 3.36 2.28 11.32
N VAL A 57 4.23 1.26 11.22
CA VAL A 57 4.31 0.38 10.04
C VAL A 57 3.04 -0.43 9.82
N GLU A 58 2.35 -0.80 10.90
CA GLU A 58 1.13 -1.61 10.88
C GLU A 58 0.00 -0.91 10.10
N LEU A 59 0.02 0.44 10.07
CA LEU A 59 -0.92 1.23 9.27
C LEU A 59 -0.60 1.12 7.77
N LEU A 60 0.67 1.09 7.39
CA LEU A 60 1.10 0.85 6.00
C LEU A 60 0.69 -0.57 5.57
N GLN A 61 0.92 -1.58 6.41
CA GLN A 61 0.51 -2.96 6.13
C GLN A 61 -1.01 -3.11 6.05
N LEU A 62 -1.75 -2.45 6.95
CA LEU A 62 -3.21 -2.41 6.91
C LEU A 62 -3.72 -1.78 5.62
N PHE A 63 -3.07 -0.71 5.16
CA PHE A 63 -3.39 -0.07 3.89
C PHE A 63 -3.16 -1.02 2.70
N VAL A 64 -2.00 -1.69 2.62
CA VAL A 64 -1.73 -2.69 1.57
C VAL A 64 -2.79 -3.80 1.58
N ARG A 65 -3.12 -4.36 2.76
CA ARG A 65 -4.19 -5.37 2.88
C ARG A 65 -5.54 -4.86 2.38
N ARG A 66 -5.93 -3.64 2.74
CA ARG A 66 -7.17 -3.03 2.24
C ARG A 66 -7.16 -2.89 0.73
N VAL A 67 -6.07 -2.37 0.17
CA VAL A 67 -5.92 -2.15 -1.28
C VAL A 67 -5.92 -3.46 -2.05
N ALA A 68 -5.27 -4.51 -1.53
CA ALA A 68 -5.26 -5.84 -2.15
C ALA A 68 -6.64 -6.50 -2.22
N HIS A 69 -7.60 -6.06 -1.40
CA HIS A 69 -9.00 -6.49 -1.46
C HIS A 69 -9.91 -5.53 -2.25
N GLY A 70 -9.35 -4.50 -2.88
CA GLY A 70 -10.07 -3.61 -3.80
C GLY A 70 -10.45 -4.34 -5.10
N VAL A 71 -11.57 -3.94 -5.72
CA VAL A 71 -12.17 -4.69 -6.83
C VAL A 71 -11.59 -4.32 -8.20
N ASP A 72 -10.97 -3.13 -8.34
CA ASP A 72 -10.67 -2.54 -9.65
C ASP A 72 -9.23 -2.02 -9.78
N LEU A 73 -8.26 -2.77 -9.22
CA LEU A 73 -6.83 -2.47 -9.36
C LEU A 73 -5.97 -3.70 -9.10
N GLU A 74 -4.70 -3.61 -9.50
CA GLU A 74 -3.65 -4.59 -9.21
C GLU A 74 -2.48 -3.89 -8.50
N ILE A 75 -1.94 -4.52 -7.45
CA ILE A 75 -0.68 -4.10 -6.83
C ILE A 75 0.46 -4.72 -7.64
N VAL A 76 1.24 -3.88 -8.29
CA VAL A 76 2.40 -4.29 -9.11
C VAL A 76 3.64 -4.47 -8.24
N ASP A 77 3.83 -3.57 -7.27
CA ASP A 77 4.97 -3.59 -6.37
C ASP A 77 4.63 -2.85 -5.06
N ALA A 78 5.21 -3.31 -3.95
CA ALA A 78 5.02 -2.73 -2.63
C ALA A 78 6.31 -2.88 -1.80
N GLU A 79 7.02 -1.78 -1.60
CA GLU A 79 8.29 -1.73 -0.89
C GLU A 79 8.15 -0.88 0.38
N PHE A 80 8.49 -1.45 1.53
CA PHE A 80 8.52 -0.75 2.81
C PHE A 80 9.94 -0.25 3.08
N SER A 81 10.09 0.92 3.72
CA SER A 81 11.39 1.37 4.22
C SER A 81 12.00 0.36 5.20
N GLU A 82 13.32 0.16 5.16
CA GLU A 82 14.09 -0.96 5.76
C GLU A 82 13.89 -1.26 7.28
N ASP A 83 13.14 -0.46 8.03
CA ASP A 83 12.82 -0.68 9.45
C ASP A 83 11.61 -1.62 9.68
N VAL A 84 11.28 -2.49 8.72
CA VAL A 84 10.15 -3.41 8.82
C VAL A 84 10.66 -4.84 8.91
N ASP A 85 11.06 -5.26 10.11
CA ASP A 85 11.17 -6.68 10.43
C ASP A 85 9.79 -7.31 10.16
N THR A 86 9.76 -8.14 9.13
CA THR A 86 8.58 -8.78 8.59
C THR A 86 7.92 -9.65 9.66
N LEU A 87 6.73 -9.23 10.12
CA LEU A 87 5.81 -9.96 11.01
C LEU A 87 5.38 -11.36 10.49
N ASP A 88 5.94 -11.82 9.36
CA ASP A 88 5.81 -13.21 8.91
C ASP A 88 6.37 -14.19 9.96
N ASP A 89 7.39 -13.78 10.73
CA ASP A 89 7.89 -14.59 11.85
C ASP A 89 6.87 -14.73 12.99
N ALA A 90 6.11 -13.68 13.31
CA ALA A 90 5.11 -13.73 14.39
C ALA A 90 3.88 -14.58 14.01
N ALA A 91 3.49 -14.58 12.73
CA ALA A 91 2.41 -15.44 12.23
C ALA A 91 2.85 -16.91 12.11
N GLN A 92 4.12 -17.16 11.73
CA GLN A 92 4.69 -18.51 11.67
C GLN A 92 4.98 -19.09 13.05
N GLU A 93 5.41 -18.30 14.03
CA GLU A 93 5.66 -18.74 15.41
C GLU A 93 4.37 -19.11 16.15
N ALA A 94 3.29 -18.33 15.95
CA ALA A 94 1.97 -18.66 16.49
C ALA A 94 1.38 -19.96 15.89
N ALA A 95 1.64 -20.22 14.60
CA ALA A 95 1.23 -21.47 13.95
C ALA A 95 2.08 -22.68 14.42
N ALA A 96 3.37 -22.47 14.71
CA ALA A 96 4.27 -23.51 15.19
C ALA A 96 4.01 -23.89 16.67
N LEU A 97 3.56 -22.97 17.51
CA LEU A 97 3.17 -23.25 18.91
C LEU A 97 1.80 -23.93 19.04
N ALA A 98 0.99 -23.93 17.99
CA ALA A 98 -0.34 -24.54 17.96
C ALA A 98 -0.37 -25.94 17.32
N ALA A 99 0.78 -26.47 16.88
CA ALA A 99 0.96 -27.80 16.28
C ALA A 99 1.71 -28.74 17.24
#